data_AF-A0A7X8SWG5-F1
#
_entry.id   AF-A0A7X8SWG5-F1
#
_cell.length_a   1.000
_cell.length_b   1.000
_cell.length_c   1.000
_cell.angle_alpha   90.00
_cell.angle_beta   90.00
_cell.angle_gamma   90.00
#
_symmetry.space_group_name_H-M   'P 1'
#
loop_
_entity.id
_entity.type
_entity.pdbx_description
1 polymer ?
#
loop_
_entity_poly.entity_id
_entity_poly.type
_entity_poly.pdbx_seq_one_letter_code
_entity_poly.pdbx_strand_id
1 'polypeptide(L)' 'MTVYANAPAEGLWRDGSDTERDRIVVIEVMTEELDRPWWADYRKRLEKQLSQDEIVVRATTIDRL' A
#
# COMPACT_ATOMS: atom_id res chain seq x y z
N MET A 1 -1.59 17.16 2.99
CA MET A 1 -1.41 15.75 2.62
C MET A 1 -2.27 15.48 1.40
N THR A 2 -1.65 15.18 0.26
CA THR A 2 -2.37 14.79 -0.95
C THR A 2 -2.23 13.28 -1.09
N VAL A 3 -3.35 12.57 -1.17
CA VAL A 3 -3.41 11.11 -1.28
C VAL A 3 -3.93 10.79 -2.66
N TYR A 4 -3.13 10.07 -3.44
CA TYR A 4 -3.59 9.46 -4.68
C TYR A 4 -3.83 7.98 -4.41
N ALA A 5 -5.08 7.54 -4.55
CA ALA A 5 -5.48 6.15 -4.36
C ALA A 5 -5.73 5.53 -5.73
N ASN A 6 -4.86 4.63 -6.16
CA ASN A 6 -5.07 3.82 -7.37
C ASN A 6 -5.81 2.53 -6.97
N ALA A 7 -6.96 2.27 -7.60
CA ALA A 7 -7.68 1.00 -7.54
C ALA A 7 -8.27 0.68 -8.92
N PRO A 8 -8.27 -0.57 -9.42
CA PRO A 8 -7.56 -1.79 -9.00
C PRO A 8 -6.44 -2.16 -10.00
N ALA A 9 -5.33 -2.70 -9.51
CA ALA A 9 -4.51 -3.61 -10.32
C ALA A 9 -5.09 -5.03 -10.12
N GLU A 10 -5.60 -5.66 -11.18
CA GLU A 10 -6.02 -7.06 -11.12
C GLU A 10 -4.77 -7.94 -10.98
N GLY A 11 -4.43 -8.31 -9.74
CA GLY A 11 -3.41 -9.32 -9.48
C GLY A 11 -4.00 -10.71 -9.73
N LEU A 12 -3.84 -11.25 -10.94
CA LEU A 12 -4.19 -12.63 -11.24
C LEU A 12 -3.15 -13.57 -10.60
N TRP A 13 -3.44 -14.10 -9.41
CA TRP A 13 -2.77 -15.31 -8.92
C TRP A 13 -3.60 -16.51 -9.34
N ARG A 14 -3.02 -17.42 -10.12
CA ARG A 14 -3.69 -18.65 -10.54
C ARG A 14 -3.07 -19.82 -9.80
N ASP A 15 -3.70 -20.25 -8.72
CA ASP A 15 -3.47 -21.57 -8.12
C ASP A 15 -4.81 -22.31 -8.06
N GLY A 16 -4.99 -23.32 -8.90
CA GLY A 16 -6.21 -24.14 -8.96
C GLY A 16 -7.38 -23.61 -9.81
N SER A 17 -8.57 -24.17 -9.57
CA SER A 17 -9.81 -23.94 -10.33
C SER A 17 -10.64 -22.74 -9.87
N ASP A 18 -10.27 -22.08 -8.77
CA ASP A 18 -10.95 -20.90 -8.26
C ASP A 18 -10.15 -19.64 -8.59
N THR A 19 -10.78 -18.71 -9.31
CA THR A 19 -10.21 -17.40 -9.59
C THR A 19 -10.58 -16.46 -8.45
N GLU A 20 -9.77 -16.43 -7.40
CA GLU A 20 -9.92 -15.44 -6.34
C GLU A 20 -9.40 -14.09 -6.85
N ARG A 21 -10.32 -13.15 -7.08
CA ARG A 21 -9.99 -11.79 -7.53
C ARG A 21 -9.50 -10.98 -6.35
N ASP A 22 -8.20 -11.01 -6.10
CA ASP A 22 -7.59 -10.15 -5.09
C ASP A 22 -7.51 -8.70 -5.57
N ARG A 23 -8.18 -7.81 -4.84
CA ARG A 23 -8.15 -6.37 -5.07
C ARG A 23 -6.98 -5.77 -4.27
N ILE A 24 -5.91 -5.41 -4.97
CA ILE A 24 -4.79 -4.66 -4.37
C ILE A 24 -5.12 -3.17 -4.43
N VAL A 25 -5.03 -2.50 -3.27
CA VAL A 25 -5.15 -1.03 -3.15
C VAL A 25 -3.76 -0.45 -2.94
N VAL A 26 -3.36 0.49 -3.81
CA VAL A 26 -2.10 1.20 -3.67
C VAL A 26 -2.39 2.66 -3.33
N ILE A 27 -1.78 3.12 -2.23
CA ILE A 27 -1.87 4.49 -1.76
C ILE A 27 -0.50 5.15 -1.89
N GLU A 28 -0.44 6.29 -2.56
CA GLU A 28 0.79 7.07 -2.72
C GLU A 28 0.68 8.39 -1.95
N VAL A 29 1.75 8.70 -1.19
CA VAL A 29 1.87 9.90 -0.37
C VAL A 29 3.19 10.59 -0.69
N MET A 30 3.13 11.88 -1.01
CA MET A 30 4.30 12.72 -1.22
C MET A 30 4.63 13.45 0.08
N THR A 31 5.88 13.33 0.54
CA THR A 31 6.39 14.01 1.74
C THR A 31 7.83 14.50 1.49
N GLU A 32 8.20 15.61 2.10
CA GLU A 32 9.57 16.17 2.01
C GLU A 32 10.57 15.32 2.80
N GLU A 33 10.16 14.83 3.97
CA GLU A 33 10.96 13.95 4.83
C GLU A 33 10.21 12.64 5.12
N LEU A 34 10.96 11.54 5.22
CA LEU A 34 10.44 10.21 5.54
C LEU A 34 10.79 9.82 6.98
N ASP A 35 9.84 10.01 7.90
CA ASP A 35 9.93 9.50 9.28
C ASP A 35 9.64 7.99 9.34
N ARG A 36 10.69 7.18 9.26
CA ARG A 36 10.58 5.71 9.23
C ARG A 36 9.90 5.11 10.47
N PRO A 37 10.25 5.50 11.72
CA PRO A 37 9.53 5.05 12.90
C PRO A 37 8.03 5.31 12.84
N TRP A 38 7.64 6.52 12.44
CA TRP A 38 6.23 6.88 12.33
C TRP A 38 5.48 6.01 11.31
N TRP A 39 6.07 5.78 10.13
CA TRP A 39 5.48 4.94 9.09
C TRP A 39 5.37 3.46 9.52
N ALA A 40 6.32 2.95 10.28
CA ALA A 40 6.26 1.59 10.82
C ALA A 40 5.10 1.42 11.82
N ASP A 41 4.89 2.39 12.70
CA ASP A 41 3.76 2.37 13.65
C ASP A 41 2.42 2.58 12.94
N TYR A 42 2.40 3.45 11.93
CA TYR A 42 1.20 3.67 11.14
C TYR A 42 0.79 2.44 10.33
N ARG A 43 1.74 1.73 9.72
CA ARG A 43 1.53 0.44 9.05
C ARG A 43 0.80 -0.54 9.97
N LYS A 44 1.32 -0.76 11.19
CA LYS A 44 0.72 -1.68 12.17
C LYS A 44 -0.70 -1.28 12.56
N ARG A 45 -0.98 0.02 12.64
CA ARG A 45 -2.33 0.52 12.94
C ARG A 45 -3.27 0.24 11.77
N LEU A 46 -2.83 0.47 10.53
CA LEU A 46 -3.63 0.20 9.34
C LEU A 46 -3.90 -1.29 9.12
N GLU A 47 -2.90 -2.16 9.33
CA GLU A 47 -3.07 -3.62 9.25
C GLU A 47 -4.23 -4.07 10.15
N LYS A 48 -4.28 -3.57 11.39
CA LYS A 48 -5.39 -3.85 12.32
C LYS A 48 -6.72 -3.27 11.85
N GLN A 49 -6.73 -2.02 11.39
CA GLN A 49 -7.97 -1.33 10.98
C GLN A 49 -8.59 -1.92 9.71
N LEU A 50 -7.76 -2.42 8.80
CA LEU A 50 -8.18 -3.00 7.53
C LEU A 50 -8.30 -4.53 7.58
N SER A 51 -8.00 -5.12 8.75
CA SER A 51 -7.92 -6.58 8.93
C SER A 51 -7.04 -7.25 7.88
N GLN A 52 -5.90 -6.64 7.58
CA GLN A 52 -4.89 -7.14 6.65
C GLN A 52 -3.76 -7.80 7.44
N ASP A 53 -3.31 -8.98 7.01
CA ASP A 53 -2.16 -9.65 7.61
C ASP A 53 -0.86 -8.88 7.36
N GLU A 54 -0.74 -8.24 6.20
CA GLU A 54 0.44 -7.48 5.84
C GLU A 54 0.14 -6.25 4.97
N ILE A 55 0.74 -5.10 5.29
CA ILE A 55 0.79 -3.92 4.42
C ILE A 55 2.24 -3.60 4.03
N VAL A 56 2.55 -3.68 2.74
CA VAL A 56 3.87 -3.29 2.23
C VAL A 56 3.98 -1.77 2.13
N VAL A 57 5.04 -1.21 2.72
CA VAL A 57 5.39 0.22 2.58
C VAL A 57 6.62 0.34 1.70
N ARG A 58 6.46 0.98 0.53
CA ARG A 58 7.56 1.31 -0.38
C ARG A 58 7.86 2.80 -0.26
N ALA A 59 9.15 3.14 -0.11
CA ALA A 59 9.63 4.51 -0.21
C ALA A 59 10.54 4.67 -1.42
N THR A 60 10.34 5.72 -2.20
CA THR A 60 11.12 6.03 -3.40
C THR A 60 11.38 7.54 -3.44
N THR A 61 12.63 7.93 -3.68
CA THR A 61 12.98 9.34 -3.90
C THR A 61 12.43 9.79 -5.24
N ILE A 62 11.85 10.98 -5.29
CA ILE A 62 11.34 11.59 -6.51
C ILE A 62 11.95 12.98 -6.68
N ASP A 63 12.26 13.34 -7.92
CA ASP A 63 12.66 14.70 -8.28
C ASP A 63 11.43 15.49 -8.70
N ARG A 64 11.33 16.74 -8.24
CA ARG A 64 10.38 17.71 -8.77
C ARG A 64 11.11 18.58 -9.80
N LEU A 65 10.73 18.43 -11.06
CA LEU A 65 11.23 19.22 -12.19
C LEU A 65 10.36 20.46 -12.44
#